data_AF-A0A8S1LG12-F1
#
_entry.id   AF-A0A8S1LG12-F1
#
_cell.length_a   1.000
_cell.length_b   1.000
_cell.length_c   1.000
_cell.angle_alpha   90.00
_cell.angle_beta   90.00
_cell.angle_gamma   90.00
#
_symmetry.space_group_name_H-M   'P 1'
#
loop_
_entity.id
_entity.type
_entity.pdbx_description
1 polymer ?
#
loop_
_entity_poly.entity_id
_entity_poly.type
_entity_poly.pdbx_seq_one_letter_code
_entity_poly.pdbx_strand_id
1 'polypeptide(L)'
;MMFCFAFVLITMLTSFVQSILDKKSDKRDKEQMNQQELTQLEQQPSVNCSDVKEFKFDYYLLSISCVCSYSAFLILQSNGIRMFQIRYNLTLTQQTFLYTLPYFISATVTPFIGYFIDKIGKRPIFLIISGNLLLLSTILFSKNVDCLIQDQCFSLVLLAQFINGIFFALYAPVIWPCIPLCVNANSQGTGFGIIGSIQNAGLTIFPIIVGRILFNENAISYQHMIYFLGFITFLANISNIIIYFYDIYHDNKLMKPTLKLSEYEVVSEQEELTDNTRVD
;
A
#
# COMPACT_ATOMS: atom_id res chain seq x y z
N MET A 1 23.45 -8.87 16.32
CA MET A 1 22.62 -8.47 17.48
C MET A 1 22.79 -6.99 17.83
N MET A 2 24.02 -6.48 18.03
CA MET A 2 24.27 -5.04 18.28
C MET A 2 23.73 -4.10 17.21
N PHE A 3 23.90 -4.43 15.92
CA PHE A 3 23.35 -3.60 14.82
C PHE A 3 21.82 -3.53 14.84
N CYS A 4 21.14 -4.64 15.13
CA CYS A 4 19.68 -4.65 15.26
C CYS A 4 19.22 -3.76 16.41
N PHE A 5 19.90 -3.82 17.56
CA PHE A 5 19.59 -2.97 18.72
C PHE A 5 19.81 -1.49 18.41
N ALA A 6 20.89 -1.15 17.71
CA ALA A 6 21.14 0.22 17.26
C ALA A 6 20.04 0.73 16.32
N PHE A 7 19.59 -0.08 15.36
CA PHE A 7 18.48 0.29 14.49
C PHE A 7 17.17 0.49 15.24
N VAL A 8 16.86 -0.38 16.22
CA VAL A 8 15.66 -0.22 17.05
C VAL A 8 15.70 1.09 17.84
N LEU A 9 16.85 1.44 18.44
CA LEU A 9 17.01 2.73 19.13
C LEU A 9 16.82 3.92 18.20
N ILE A 10 17.37 3.86 16.99
CA ILE A 10 17.18 4.90 15.97
C ILE A 10 15.69 5.04 15.62
N THR A 11 14.99 3.92 15.36
CA THR A 11 13.56 3.97 15.05
C THR A 11 12.72 4.52 16.20
N MET A 12 13.08 4.20 17.44
CA MET A 12 12.40 4.72 18.64
C MET A 12 12.61 6.24 18.78
N LEU A 13 13.83 6.72 18.54
CA LEU A 13 14.14 8.15 18.52
C LEU A 13 13.36 8.88 17.43
N THR A 14 13.29 8.31 16.20
CA THR A 14 12.53 8.94 15.11
C THR A 14 11.03 9.00 15.42
N SER A 15 10.44 7.96 16.01
CA SER A 15 9.03 7.97 16.41
C SER A 15 8.77 8.97 17.54
N PHE A 16 9.70 9.14 18.47
CA PHE A 16 9.60 10.16 19.51
C PHE A 16 9.64 11.58 18.91
N VAL A 17 10.55 11.82 17.96
CA VAL A 17 10.62 13.09 17.22
C VAL A 17 9.33 13.35 16.45
N GLN A 18 8.79 12.36 15.73
CA GLN A 18 7.50 12.47 15.04
C GLN A 18 6.38 12.84 16.02
N SER A 19 6.29 12.20 17.19
CA SER A 19 5.28 12.55 18.19
C SER A 19 5.39 14.00 18.69
N ILE A 20 6.60 14.55 18.82
CA ILE A 20 6.79 15.96 19.18
C ILE A 20 6.37 16.88 18.03
N LEU A 21 6.71 16.52 16.79
CA LEU A 21 6.33 17.27 15.60
C LEU A 21 4.81 17.29 15.42
N ASP A 22 4.15 16.15 15.56
CA ASP A 22 2.70 16.00 15.47
C ASP A 22 1.99 16.81 16.58
N LYS A 23 2.48 16.74 17.82
CA LYS A 23 1.96 17.61 18.90
C LYS A 23 2.13 19.10 18.61
N LYS A 24 3.17 19.48 17.85
CA LYS A 24 3.45 20.86 17.49
C LYS A 24 2.65 21.29 16.24
N SER A 25 2.27 20.38 15.33
CA SER A 25 1.31 20.69 14.26
C SER A 25 -0.07 20.85 14.84
N ASP A 26 -0.54 19.92 15.68
CA ASP A 26 -1.88 19.98 16.27
C ASP A 26 -2.14 21.28 17.05
N LYS A 27 -1.11 21.79 17.75
CA LYS A 27 -1.19 23.08 18.44
C LYS A 27 -1.31 24.26 17.47
N ARG A 28 -0.53 24.24 16.38
CA ARG A 28 -0.57 25.30 15.36
C ARG A 28 -1.91 25.31 14.64
N ASP A 29 -2.43 24.15 14.31
CA ASP A 29 -3.73 24.01 13.63
C ASP A 29 -4.85 24.54 14.54
N LYS A 30 -4.83 24.19 15.83
CA LYS A 30 -5.78 24.76 16.82
C LYS A 30 -5.65 26.26 17.04
N GLU A 31 -4.44 26.82 16.96
CA GLU A 31 -4.21 28.26 17.10
C GLU A 31 -4.70 29.06 15.88
N GLN A 32 -4.78 28.43 14.71
CA GLN A 32 -5.27 29.06 13.46
C GLN A 32 -6.79 28.99 13.30
N MET A 33 -7.47 28.12 14.06
CA MET A 33 -8.91 27.92 13.95
C MET A 33 -9.72 28.97 14.69
N ASN A 34 -10.86 29.35 14.09
CA ASN A 34 -11.80 30.29 14.68
C ASN A 34 -12.54 29.67 15.88
N GLN A 35 -13.13 30.49 16.75
CA GLN A 35 -13.88 30.00 17.92
C GLN A 35 -15.06 29.07 17.56
N GLN A 36 -15.71 29.28 16.42
CA GLN A 36 -16.80 28.43 15.93
C GLN A 36 -16.30 27.04 15.50
N GLU A 37 -15.22 27.03 14.72
CA GLU A 37 -14.46 25.87 14.27
C GLU A 37 -13.92 25.02 15.45
N LEU A 38 -13.35 25.67 16.47
CA LEU A 38 -12.87 25.02 17.69
C LEU A 38 -14.02 24.34 18.45
N THR A 39 -15.17 25.01 18.53
CA THR A 39 -16.38 24.48 19.18
C THR A 39 -16.94 23.27 18.41
N GLN A 40 -16.89 23.28 17.08
CA GLN A 40 -17.29 22.15 16.24
C GLN A 40 -16.37 20.94 16.42
N LEU A 41 -15.05 21.16 16.52
CA LEU A 41 -14.08 20.09 16.83
C LEU A 41 -14.33 19.46 18.20
N GLU A 42 -14.58 20.27 19.23
CA GLU A 42 -14.87 19.77 20.58
C GLU A 42 -16.23 19.06 20.69
N GLN A 43 -17.18 19.43 19.83
CA GLN A 43 -18.51 18.81 19.75
C GLN A 43 -18.58 17.64 18.76
N GLN A 44 -17.47 17.24 18.11
CA GLN A 44 -17.48 16.10 17.21
C GLN A 44 -17.96 14.84 17.96
N PRO A 45 -18.94 14.10 17.40
CA PRO A 45 -19.47 12.92 18.05
C PRO A 45 -18.36 11.88 18.26
N SER A 46 -18.37 11.24 19.42
CA SER A 46 -17.47 10.12 19.70
C SER A 46 -17.65 9.02 18.65
N VAL A 47 -16.55 8.52 18.11
CA VAL A 47 -16.53 7.47 17.08
C VAL A 47 -17.37 6.29 17.51
N ASN A 48 -18.43 5.99 16.76
CA ASN A 48 -19.32 4.87 17.04
C ASN A 48 -19.03 3.71 16.07
N CYS A 49 -19.20 2.48 16.55
CA CYS A 49 -19.02 1.29 15.70
C CYS A 49 -20.02 1.23 14.51
N SER A 50 -21.10 2.01 14.54
CA SER A 50 -22.08 2.09 13.45
C SER A 50 -21.55 2.86 12.24
N ASP A 51 -20.58 3.77 12.44
CA ASP A 51 -20.02 4.66 11.41
C ASP A 51 -19.24 3.86 10.35
N VAL A 52 -18.86 2.62 10.68
CA VAL A 52 -18.22 1.66 9.76
C VAL A 52 -19.13 1.29 8.59
N LYS A 53 -20.45 1.19 8.83
CA LYS A 53 -21.42 0.84 7.78
C LYS A 53 -21.67 1.98 6.80
N GLU A 54 -21.29 3.20 7.18
CA GLU A 54 -21.43 4.39 6.34
C GLU A 54 -20.25 4.61 5.39
N PHE A 55 -19.22 3.76 5.46
CA PHE A 55 -18.09 3.86 4.56
C PHE A 55 -18.52 3.63 3.11
N LYS A 56 -17.99 4.47 2.22
CA LYS A 56 -18.29 4.45 0.80
C LYS A 56 -17.69 3.20 0.13
N PHE A 57 -18.20 2.88 -1.05
CA PHE A 57 -17.83 1.66 -1.78
C PHE A 57 -16.35 1.63 -2.21
N ASP A 58 -15.75 2.80 -2.48
CA ASP A 58 -14.34 2.99 -2.77
C ASP A 58 -13.43 2.46 -1.63
N TYR A 59 -13.79 2.69 -0.37
CA TYR A 59 -13.05 2.19 0.79
C TYR A 59 -12.96 0.65 0.82
N TYR A 60 -14.08 -0.03 0.55
CA TYR A 60 -14.10 -1.49 0.53
C TYR A 60 -13.31 -2.07 -0.64
N LEU A 61 -13.38 -1.44 -1.81
CA LEU A 61 -12.53 -1.80 -2.95
C LEU A 61 -11.04 -1.59 -2.60
N LEU A 62 -10.70 -0.47 -1.97
CA LEU A 62 -9.34 -0.18 -1.51
C LEU A 62 -8.84 -1.28 -0.55
N SER A 63 -9.70 -1.74 0.36
CA SER A 63 -9.40 -2.84 1.27
C SER A 63 -9.15 -4.16 0.54
N ILE A 64 -9.93 -4.50 -0.49
CA ILE A 64 -9.74 -5.70 -1.30
C ILE A 64 -8.41 -5.63 -2.04
N SER A 65 -8.14 -4.51 -2.72
CA SER A 65 -6.86 -4.28 -3.39
C SER A 65 -5.68 -4.43 -2.43
N CYS A 66 -5.79 -3.82 -1.24
CA CYS A 66 -4.77 -3.88 -0.20
C CYS A 66 -4.50 -5.32 0.24
N VAL A 67 -5.53 -6.06 0.65
CA VAL A 67 -5.38 -7.45 1.09
C VAL A 67 -4.76 -8.32 0.01
N CYS A 68 -5.25 -8.23 -1.23
CA CYS A 68 -4.81 -9.10 -2.31
C CYS A 68 -3.37 -8.78 -2.73
N SER A 69 -3.04 -7.50 -2.93
CA SER A 69 -1.71 -7.08 -3.40
C SER A 69 -0.63 -7.34 -2.36
N TYR A 70 -0.86 -6.96 -1.10
CA TYR A 70 0.11 -7.20 -0.03
C TYR A 70 0.30 -8.69 0.23
N SER A 71 -0.78 -9.47 0.27
CA SER A 71 -0.67 -10.90 0.50
C SER A 71 0.07 -11.60 -0.63
N ALA A 72 -0.22 -11.26 -1.89
CA ALA A 72 0.47 -11.83 -3.04
C ALA A 72 1.98 -11.57 -2.98
N PHE A 73 2.38 -10.32 -2.71
CA PHE A 73 3.78 -9.94 -2.56
C PHE A 73 4.45 -10.63 -1.35
N LEU A 74 3.86 -10.54 -0.16
CA LEU A 74 4.46 -11.04 1.07
C LEU A 74 4.60 -12.56 1.07
N ILE A 75 3.63 -13.29 0.52
CA ILE A 75 3.70 -14.76 0.39
C ILE A 75 4.75 -15.18 -0.63
N LEU A 76 4.85 -14.46 -1.74
CA LEU A 76 5.90 -14.70 -2.73
C LEU A 76 7.28 -14.52 -2.10
N GLN A 77 7.47 -13.45 -1.32
CA GLN A 77 8.74 -13.19 -0.65
C GLN A 77 9.03 -14.23 0.44
N SER A 78 8.06 -14.56 1.30
CA SER A 78 8.27 -15.52 2.39
C SER A 78 8.66 -16.91 1.90
N ASN A 79 8.15 -17.32 0.74
CA ASN A 79 8.49 -18.60 0.09
C ASN A 79 9.62 -18.48 -0.95
N GLY A 80 10.15 -17.27 -1.17
CA GLY A 80 11.04 -16.94 -2.28
C GLY A 80 12.35 -17.73 -2.27
N ILE A 81 13.06 -17.77 -1.13
CA ILE A 81 14.36 -18.46 -1.02
C ILE A 81 14.24 -19.93 -1.42
N ARG A 82 13.25 -20.65 -0.86
CA ARG A 82 13.02 -22.07 -1.13
C ARG A 82 12.55 -22.31 -2.57
N MET A 83 11.70 -21.42 -3.09
CA MET A 83 11.29 -21.43 -4.49
C MET A 83 12.48 -21.26 -5.44
N PHE A 84 13.39 -20.32 -5.16
CA PHE A 84 14.61 -20.08 -5.95
C PHE A 84 15.55 -21.28 -5.95
N GLN A 85 15.65 -21.98 -4.82
CA GLN A 85 16.42 -23.21 -4.72
C GLN A 85 15.83 -24.32 -5.59
N ILE A 86 14.54 -24.63 -5.40
CA ILE A 86 13.92 -25.83 -6.00
C ILE A 86 13.63 -25.65 -7.49
N ARG A 87 13.15 -24.47 -7.91
CA ARG A 87 12.78 -24.23 -9.30
C ARG A 87 13.92 -23.74 -10.16
N TYR A 88 14.78 -22.89 -9.61
CA TYR A 88 15.80 -22.17 -10.37
C TYR A 88 17.21 -22.66 -10.09
N ASN A 89 17.38 -23.63 -9.18
CA ASN A 89 18.66 -24.22 -8.79
C ASN A 89 19.74 -23.18 -8.45
N LEU A 90 19.33 -22.06 -7.84
CA LEU A 90 20.23 -20.97 -7.51
C LEU A 90 21.05 -21.30 -6.26
N THR A 91 22.24 -20.70 -6.14
CA THR A 91 23.06 -20.83 -4.93
C THR A 91 22.47 -20.03 -3.76
N LEU A 92 22.75 -20.41 -2.52
CA LEU A 92 22.24 -19.71 -1.33
C LEU A 92 22.54 -18.20 -1.37
N THR A 93 23.76 -17.81 -1.77
CA THR A 93 24.16 -16.40 -1.91
C THR A 93 23.27 -15.65 -2.90
N GLN A 94 22.98 -16.24 -4.06
CA GLN A 94 22.08 -15.65 -5.06
C GLN A 94 20.65 -15.54 -4.52
N GLN A 95 20.15 -16.58 -3.84
CA GLN A 95 18.79 -16.60 -3.28
C GLN A 95 18.59 -15.48 -2.27
N THR A 96 19.53 -15.31 -1.32
CA THR A 96 19.46 -14.26 -0.30
C THR A 96 19.59 -12.86 -0.90
N PHE A 97 20.46 -12.69 -1.89
CA PHE A 97 20.56 -11.43 -2.63
C PHE A 97 19.23 -11.08 -3.32
N LEU A 98 18.63 -12.02 -4.04
CA LEU A 98 17.37 -11.83 -4.76
C LEU A 98 16.18 -11.61 -3.82
N TYR A 99 16.16 -12.24 -2.65
CA TYR A 99 15.14 -12.04 -1.62
C TYR A 99 15.21 -10.63 -1.01
N THR A 100 16.41 -10.08 -0.82
CA THR A 100 16.58 -8.75 -0.20
C THR A 100 16.42 -7.59 -1.19
N LEU A 101 16.64 -7.84 -2.48
CA LEU A 101 16.61 -6.83 -3.54
C LEU A 101 15.33 -5.96 -3.57
N PRO A 102 14.10 -6.51 -3.51
CA PRO A 102 12.88 -5.70 -3.56
C PRO A 102 12.79 -4.67 -2.43
N TYR A 103 13.23 -5.05 -1.23
CA TYR A 103 13.20 -4.17 -0.06
C TYR A 103 14.23 -3.04 -0.19
N PHE A 104 15.43 -3.31 -0.72
CA PHE A 104 16.43 -2.27 -1.00
C PHE A 104 15.96 -1.28 -2.06
N ILE A 105 15.35 -1.77 -3.14
CA ILE A 105 14.76 -0.92 -4.18
C ILE A 105 13.70 -0.02 -3.57
N SER A 106 12.75 -0.59 -2.82
CA SER A 106 11.70 0.20 -2.17
C SER A 106 12.25 1.21 -1.18
N ALA A 107 13.18 0.83 -0.30
CA ALA A 107 13.78 1.75 0.67
C ALA A 107 14.42 2.98 -0.01
N THR A 108 15.01 2.79 -1.19
CA THR A 108 15.68 3.86 -1.94
C THR A 108 14.68 4.69 -2.76
N VAL A 109 13.72 4.03 -3.41
CA VAL A 109 12.86 4.65 -4.43
C VAL A 109 11.59 5.27 -3.83
N THR A 110 11.05 4.71 -2.74
CA THR A 110 9.79 5.14 -2.13
C THR A 110 9.75 6.63 -1.75
N PRO A 111 10.79 7.26 -1.17
CA PRO A 111 10.76 8.69 -0.85
C PRO A 111 10.57 9.59 -2.08
N PHE A 112 11.23 9.26 -3.19
CA PHE A 112 11.13 10.03 -4.43
C PHE A 112 9.75 9.87 -5.08
N ILE A 113 9.24 8.63 -5.09
CA ILE A 113 7.91 8.32 -5.63
C ILE A 113 6.82 8.96 -4.79
N GLY A 114 6.90 8.86 -3.45
CA GLY A 114 5.93 9.49 -2.55
C GLY A 114 5.83 10.99 -2.81
N TYR A 115 6.96 11.70 -2.82
CA TYR A 115 7.00 13.13 -3.14
C TYR A 115 6.38 13.46 -4.52
N PHE A 116 6.69 12.65 -5.53
CA PHE A 116 6.15 12.84 -6.88
C PHE A 116 4.63 12.67 -6.94
N ILE A 117 4.11 11.66 -6.24
CA ILE A 117 2.67 11.34 -6.20
C ILE A 117 1.91 12.38 -5.39
N ASP A 118 2.48 12.88 -4.29
CA ASP A 118 1.87 13.95 -3.50
C ASP A 118 1.70 15.24 -4.32
N LYS A 119 2.62 15.49 -5.26
CA LYS A 119 2.57 16.64 -6.18
C LYS A 119 1.59 16.46 -7.34
N ILE A 120 1.50 15.26 -7.91
CA ILE A 120 0.69 15.01 -9.12
C ILE A 120 -0.74 14.57 -8.79
N GLY A 121 -0.94 13.90 -7.66
CA GLY A 121 -2.17 13.17 -7.38
C GLY A 121 -2.27 11.92 -8.26
N LYS A 122 -3.47 11.66 -8.79
CA LYS A 122 -3.77 10.52 -9.68
C LYS A 122 -3.44 9.15 -9.07
N ARG A 123 -3.68 9.01 -7.77
CA ARG A 123 -3.36 7.80 -7.00
C ARG A 123 -3.94 6.51 -7.59
N PRO A 124 -5.19 6.47 -8.11
CA PRO A 124 -5.73 5.25 -8.70
C PRO A 124 -4.95 4.76 -9.92
N ILE A 125 -4.37 5.66 -10.71
CA ILE A 125 -3.54 5.29 -11.87
C ILE A 125 -2.26 4.59 -11.39
N PHE A 126 -1.60 5.11 -10.36
CA PHE A 126 -0.42 4.48 -9.77
C PHE A 126 -0.74 3.12 -9.12
N LEU A 127 -1.93 2.94 -8.55
CA LEU A 127 -2.41 1.63 -8.08
C LEU A 127 -2.55 0.62 -9.21
N ILE A 128 -3.09 1.04 -10.37
CA ILE A 128 -3.19 0.18 -11.56
C ILE A 128 -1.79 -0.16 -12.09
N ILE A 129 -0.90 0.83 -12.24
CA ILE A 129 0.47 0.62 -12.75
C ILE A 129 1.22 -0.38 -11.86
N SER A 130 1.20 -0.14 -10.54
CA SER A 130 1.86 -1.02 -9.58
C SER A 130 1.23 -2.42 -9.58
N GLY A 131 -0.11 -2.53 -9.60
CA GLY A 131 -0.78 -3.83 -9.74
C GLY A 131 -0.34 -4.59 -10.99
N ASN A 132 -0.18 -3.91 -12.13
CA ASN A 132 0.28 -4.54 -13.38
C ASN A 132 1.75 -5.00 -13.27
N LEU A 133 2.60 -4.25 -12.56
CA LEU A 133 3.98 -4.67 -12.30
C LEU A 133 4.02 -5.95 -11.45
N LEU A 134 3.20 -6.05 -10.40
CA LEU A 134 3.09 -7.28 -9.61
C LEU A 134 2.61 -8.44 -10.48
N LEU A 135 1.59 -8.23 -11.32
CA LEU A 135 1.08 -9.25 -12.22
C LEU A 135 2.17 -9.70 -13.21
N LEU A 136 2.89 -8.76 -13.82
CA LEU A 136 3.99 -9.04 -14.73
C LEU A 136 5.09 -9.87 -14.03
N SER A 137 5.44 -9.53 -12.80
CA SER A 137 6.38 -10.32 -12.00
C SER A 137 5.90 -11.75 -11.78
N THR A 138 4.63 -11.96 -11.40
CA THR A 138 4.07 -13.32 -11.24
C THR A 138 4.07 -14.11 -12.56
N ILE A 139 3.82 -13.45 -13.70
CA ILE A 139 3.91 -14.06 -15.03
C ILE A 139 5.35 -14.47 -15.35
N LEU A 140 6.34 -13.63 -15.01
CA LEU A 140 7.75 -13.98 -15.20
C LEU A 140 8.15 -15.20 -14.37
N PHE A 141 7.72 -15.27 -13.11
CA PHE A 141 7.94 -16.46 -12.27
C PHE A 141 7.22 -17.71 -12.80
N SER A 142 6.08 -17.54 -13.45
CA SER A 142 5.32 -18.64 -14.04
C SER A 142 6.00 -19.28 -15.25
N LYS A 143 6.97 -18.62 -15.89
CA LYS A 143 7.65 -19.19 -17.06
C LYS A 143 8.45 -20.43 -16.65
N ASN A 144 8.18 -21.53 -17.33
CA ASN A 144 9.00 -22.74 -17.21
C ASN A 144 10.28 -22.51 -18.03
N VAL A 145 11.40 -22.41 -17.34
CA VAL A 145 12.72 -22.30 -17.96
C VAL A 145 13.54 -23.49 -17.49
N ASP A 146 14.09 -24.23 -18.44
CA ASP A 146 15.01 -25.32 -18.14
C ASP A 146 16.32 -24.72 -17.64
N CYS A 147 16.54 -24.78 -16.32
CA CYS A 147 17.74 -24.25 -15.68
C CYS A 147 18.98 -25.14 -15.86
N LEU A 148 19.16 -25.69 -17.07
CA LEU A 148 20.38 -26.38 -17.49
C LEU A 148 21.52 -25.37 -17.72
N ILE A 149 21.19 -24.09 -17.97
CA ILE A 149 22.13 -22.98 -18.09
C ILE A 149 21.90 -22.01 -16.92
N GLN A 150 22.81 -22.01 -15.95
CA GLN A 150 22.64 -21.32 -14.66
C GLN A 150 22.48 -19.80 -14.79
N ASP A 151 23.08 -19.17 -15.81
CA ASP A 151 23.04 -17.71 -16.01
C ASP A 151 21.67 -17.18 -16.46
N GLN A 152 20.90 -18.01 -17.19
CA GLN A 152 19.58 -17.60 -17.70
C GLN A 152 18.54 -17.52 -16.58
N CYS A 153 18.56 -18.47 -15.64
CA CYS A 153 17.61 -18.50 -14.53
C CYS A 153 17.88 -17.38 -13.51
N PHE A 154 19.15 -17.06 -13.23
CA PHE A 154 19.48 -15.93 -12.37
C PHE A 154 18.95 -14.61 -12.95
N SER A 155 19.17 -14.36 -14.25
CA SER A 155 18.75 -13.12 -14.91
C SER A 155 17.22 -12.94 -14.91
N LEU A 156 16.47 -14.04 -15.12
CA LEU A 156 15.01 -14.00 -15.06
C LEU A 156 14.50 -13.68 -13.65
N VAL A 157 15.03 -14.35 -12.63
CA VAL A 157 14.62 -14.09 -11.24
C VAL A 157 15.03 -12.68 -10.79
N LEU A 158 16.20 -12.21 -11.23
CA LEU A 158 16.66 -10.85 -11.00
C LEU A 158 15.68 -9.83 -11.58
N LEU A 159 15.28 -9.99 -12.84
CA LEU A 159 14.30 -9.12 -13.49
C LEU A 159 12.95 -9.13 -12.76
N ALA A 160 12.46 -10.32 -12.41
CA ALA A 160 11.19 -10.46 -11.70
C ALA A 160 11.22 -9.82 -10.31
N GLN A 161 12.31 -9.99 -9.55
CA GLN A 161 12.48 -9.35 -8.25
C GLN A 161 12.71 -7.85 -8.33
N PHE A 162 13.39 -7.38 -9.38
CA PHE A 162 13.52 -5.95 -9.64
C PHE A 162 12.15 -5.30 -9.88
N ILE A 163 11.30 -5.93 -10.69
CA ILE A 163 9.92 -5.48 -10.93
C ILE A 163 9.09 -5.52 -9.65
N ASN A 164 9.22 -6.56 -8.82
CA ASN A 164 8.59 -6.61 -7.49
C ASN A 164 9.03 -5.45 -6.59
N GLY A 165 10.31 -5.08 -6.62
CA GLY A 165 10.84 -3.93 -5.90
C GLY A 165 10.18 -2.62 -6.32
N ILE A 166 10.04 -2.40 -7.63
CA ILE A 166 9.35 -1.21 -8.17
C ILE A 166 7.86 -1.23 -7.81
N PHE A 167 7.20 -2.38 -7.90
CA PHE A 167 5.82 -2.55 -7.43
C PHE A 167 5.67 -2.08 -5.98
N PHE A 168 6.50 -2.62 -5.08
CA PHE A 168 6.39 -2.32 -3.65
C PHE A 168 6.71 -0.84 -3.37
N ALA A 169 7.70 -0.30 -4.09
CA ALA A 169 8.09 1.10 -4.01
C ALA A 169 6.97 2.07 -4.43
N LEU A 170 6.12 1.67 -5.39
CA LEU A 170 4.96 2.43 -5.86
C LEU A 170 3.72 2.21 -4.99
N TYR A 171 3.39 0.96 -4.71
CA TYR A 171 2.10 0.61 -4.11
C TYR A 171 1.97 1.10 -2.67
N ALA A 172 2.99 0.87 -1.84
CA ALA A 172 2.97 1.23 -0.42
C ALA A 172 2.74 2.74 -0.17
N PRO A 173 3.51 3.67 -0.76
CA PRO A 173 3.27 5.11 -0.54
C PRO A 173 1.96 5.61 -1.15
N VAL A 174 1.34 4.89 -2.08
CA VAL A 174 0.08 5.30 -2.71
C VAL A 174 -1.13 4.87 -1.89
N ILE A 175 -1.16 3.62 -1.46
CA ILE A 175 -2.36 3.02 -0.86
C ILE A 175 -2.69 3.62 0.51
N TRP A 176 -1.69 3.80 1.38
CA TRP A 176 -1.93 4.25 2.76
C TRP A 176 -2.50 5.67 2.83
N PRO A 177 -2.00 6.65 2.04
CA PRO A 177 -2.60 7.97 2.02
C PRO A 177 -3.99 8.02 1.33
N CYS A 178 -4.41 6.99 0.59
CA CYS A 178 -5.77 6.93 0.03
C CYS A 178 -6.82 6.62 1.09
N ILE A 179 -6.47 5.89 2.15
CA ILE A 179 -7.39 5.49 3.23
C ILE A 179 -8.09 6.71 3.86
N PRO A 180 -7.37 7.73 4.38
CA PRO A 180 -8.00 8.88 5.02
C PRO A 180 -8.79 9.76 4.04
N LEU A 181 -8.59 9.62 2.72
CA LEU A 181 -9.36 10.35 1.69
C LEU A 181 -10.71 9.69 1.37
N CYS A 182 -10.84 8.38 1.60
CA CYS A 182 -12.08 7.62 1.37
C CYS A 182 -13.02 7.61 2.58
N VAL A 183 -12.58 8.09 3.74
CA VAL A 183 -13.36 8.09 4.99
C VAL A 183 -13.50 9.50 5.54
N ASN A 184 -14.52 9.72 6.37
CA ASN A 184 -14.72 11.00 7.04
C ASN A 184 -13.57 11.29 8.02
N ALA A 185 -13.23 12.57 8.21
CA ALA A 185 -12.13 13.02 9.08
C ALA A 185 -12.19 12.39 10.48
N ASN A 186 -13.40 12.31 11.06
CA ASN A 186 -13.63 11.80 12.42
C ASN A 186 -13.40 10.27 12.53
N SER A 187 -13.46 9.55 11.42
CA SER A 187 -13.41 8.08 11.37
C SER A 187 -12.14 7.54 10.71
N GLN A 188 -11.12 8.39 10.49
CA GLN A 188 -9.86 7.99 9.86
C GLN A 188 -9.14 6.89 10.66
N GLY A 189 -9.10 6.99 11.99
CA GLY A 189 -8.51 5.97 12.87
C GLY A 189 -9.20 4.61 12.71
N THR A 190 -10.53 4.60 12.68
CA THR A 190 -11.33 3.39 12.43
C THR A 190 -11.08 2.83 11.03
N GLY A 191 -10.98 3.69 10.03
CA GLY A 191 -10.64 3.32 8.65
C GLY A 191 -9.29 2.60 8.55
N PHE A 192 -8.24 3.10 9.21
CA PHE A 192 -6.95 2.42 9.27
C PHE A 192 -7.02 1.10 10.05
N GLY A 193 -7.74 1.07 11.18
CA GLY A 193 -7.89 -0.13 12.00
C GLY A 193 -8.58 -1.29 11.27
N ILE A 194 -9.63 -1.00 10.49
CA ILE A 194 -10.38 -2.03 9.74
C ILE A 194 -9.57 -2.56 8.56
N ILE A 195 -8.97 -1.70 7.74
CA ILE A 195 -8.10 -2.17 6.64
C ILE A 195 -6.93 -2.99 7.18
N GLY A 196 -6.30 -2.55 8.28
CA GLY A 196 -5.23 -3.31 8.93
C GLY A 196 -5.71 -4.67 9.45
N SER A 197 -6.91 -4.74 10.03
CA SER A 197 -7.50 -5.99 10.50
C SER A 197 -7.81 -6.96 9.34
N ILE A 198 -8.38 -6.44 8.25
CA ILE A 198 -8.65 -7.21 7.03
C ILE A 198 -7.34 -7.72 6.42
N GLN A 199 -6.30 -6.88 6.39
CA GLN A 199 -4.96 -7.25 5.95
C GLN A 199 -4.38 -8.41 6.78
N ASN A 200 -4.44 -8.31 8.10
CA ASN A 200 -3.96 -9.37 9.00
C ASN A 200 -4.75 -10.68 8.83
N ALA A 201 -6.07 -10.60 8.60
CA ALA A 201 -6.88 -11.77 8.29
C ALA A 201 -6.43 -12.42 6.97
N GLY A 202 -6.19 -11.62 5.92
CA GLY A 202 -5.64 -12.11 4.65
C GLY A 202 -4.27 -12.77 4.81
N LEU A 203 -3.37 -12.15 5.57
CA LEU A 203 -2.05 -12.69 5.91
C LEU A 203 -2.10 -13.93 6.82
N THR A 204 -3.26 -14.25 7.41
CA THR A 204 -3.47 -15.52 8.13
C THR A 204 -4.03 -16.59 7.20
N ILE A 205 -5.05 -16.24 6.40
CA ILE A 205 -5.79 -17.19 5.57
C ILE A 205 -4.96 -17.66 4.37
N PHE A 206 -4.33 -16.73 3.65
CA PHE A 206 -3.65 -17.08 2.40
C PHE A 206 -2.41 -17.97 2.60
N PRO A 207 -1.56 -17.77 3.64
CA PRO A 207 -0.48 -18.72 3.91
C PRO A 207 -0.96 -20.13 4.25
N ILE A 208 -2.13 -20.31 4.89
CA ILE A 208 -2.71 -21.64 5.14
C ILE A 208 -3.05 -22.33 3.81
N ILE A 209 -3.66 -21.60 2.87
CA ILE A 209 -3.99 -22.11 1.53
C ILE A 209 -2.70 -22.49 0.78
N VAL A 210 -1.70 -21.61 0.81
CA VAL A 210 -0.41 -21.82 0.13
C VAL A 210 0.36 -22.97 0.76
N GLY A 211 0.31 -23.14 2.08
CA GLY A 211 0.90 -24.30 2.77
C GLY A 211 0.30 -25.62 2.29
N ARG A 212 -1.00 -25.67 1.99
CA ARG A 212 -1.63 -26.85 1.38
C ARG A 212 -1.16 -27.08 -0.06
N ILE A 213 -0.99 -26.02 -0.85
CA ILE A 213 -0.47 -26.10 -2.22
C ILE A 213 0.99 -26.60 -2.23
N LEU A 214 1.78 -26.16 -1.25
CA LEU A 214 3.20 -26.45 -1.11
C LEU A 214 3.52 -27.76 -0.38
N PHE A 215 2.54 -28.60 -0.07
CA PHE A 215 2.72 -29.80 0.76
C PHE A 215 3.89 -30.72 0.33
N ASN A 216 4.11 -30.86 -0.98
CA ASN A 216 5.16 -31.72 -1.54
C ASN A 216 6.51 -31.01 -1.74
N GLU A 217 6.61 -29.70 -1.54
CA GLU A 217 7.81 -28.88 -1.77
C GLU A 217 8.57 -29.20 -3.07
N ASN A 218 7.87 -29.34 -4.19
CA ASN A 218 8.48 -29.60 -5.49
C ASN A 218 8.23 -28.45 -6.48
N ALA A 219 8.94 -28.45 -7.61
CA ALA A 219 8.84 -27.38 -8.61
C ALA A 219 7.40 -27.14 -9.10
N ILE A 220 6.61 -28.21 -9.19
CA ILE A 220 5.20 -28.19 -9.58
C ILE A 220 4.34 -27.52 -8.50
N SER A 221 4.52 -27.84 -7.22
CA SER A 221 3.82 -27.17 -6.12
C SER A 221 4.09 -25.66 -6.10
N TYR A 222 5.34 -25.24 -6.34
CA TYR A 222 5.66 -23.81 -6.46
C TYR A 222 5.06 -23.18 -7.73
N GLN A 223 4.89 -23.92 -8.83
CA GLN A 223 4.15 -23.45 -10.01
C GLN A 223 2.69 -23.14 -9.64
N HIS A 224 2.04 -24.06 -8.94
CA HIS A 224 0.66 -23.88 -8.49
C HIS A 224 0.52 -22.70 -7.51
N MET A 225 1.51 -22.50 -6.63
CA MET A 225 1.57 -21.31 -5.78
C MET A 225 1.62 -20.04 -6.63
N ILE A 226 2.51 -19.98 -7.63
CA ILE A 226 2.62 -18.80 -8.51
C ILE A 226 1.30 -18.54 -9.25
N TYR A 227 0.63 -19.57 -9.75
CA TYR A 227 -0.69 -19.41 -10.37
C TYR A 227 -1.75 -18.87 -9.42
N PHE A 228 -1.79 -19.39 -8.19
CA PHE A 228 -2.68 -18.89 -7.16
C PHE A 228 -2.41 -17.41 -6.82
N LEU A 229 -1.14 -17.03 -6.66
CA LEU A 229 -0.76 -15.63 -6.41
C LEU A 229 -1.03 -14.73 -7.62
N GLY A 230 -0.85 -15.23 -8.84
CA GLY A 230 -1.22 -14.54 -10.08
C GLY A 230 -2.72 -14.27 -10.16
N PHE A 231 -3.55 -15.24 -9.75
CA PHE A 231 -5.01 -15.07 -9.66
C PHE A 231 -5.40 -13.99 -8.63
N ILE A 232 -4.80 -14.02 -7.42
CA ILE A 232 -5.03 -12.98 -6.40
C ILE A 232 -4.62 -11.60 -6.92
N THR A 233 -3.48 -11.52 -7.59
CA THR A 233 -2.97 -10.27 -8.16
C THR A 233 -3.87 -9.75 -9.28
N PHE A 234 -4.45 -10.65 -10.08
CA PHE A 234 -5.42 -10.29 -11.10
C PHE A 234 -6.70 -9.71 -10.48
N LEU A 235 -7.23 -10.32 -9.41
CA LEU A 235 -8.36 -9.77 -8.66
C LEU A 235 -8.04 -8.39 -8.06
N ALA A 236 -6.83 -8.20 -7.53
CA ALA A 236 -6.37 -6.90 -7.02
C ALA A 236 -6.36 -5.83 -8.13
N ASN A 237 -5.90 -6.18 -9.33
CA ASN A 237 -5.90 -5.28 -10.48
C ASN A 237 -7.30 -4.91 -10.95
N ILE A 238 -8.23 -5.87 -10.97
CA ILE A 238 -9.64 -5.59 -11.26
C ILE A 238 -10.18 -4.58 -10.25
N SER A 239 -9.91 -4.80 -8.96
CA SER A 239 -10.30 -3.87 -7.91
C SER A 239 -9.71 -2.47 -8.14
N ASN A 240 -8.42 -2.34 -8.48
CA ASN A 240 -7.79 -1.07 -8.81
C ASN A 240 -8.42 -0.36 -10.02
N ILE A 241 -8.79 -1.12 -11.05
CA ILE A 241 -9.48 -0.58 -12.23
C ILE A 241 -10.87 -0.06 -11.84
N ILE A 242 -11.62 -0.81 -11.03
CA ILE A 242 -12.94 -0.38 -10.55
C ILE A 242 -12.80 0.89 -9.69
N ILE A 243 -11.79 0.98 -8.82
CA ILE A 243 -11.50 2.20 -8.03
C ILE A 243 -11.28 3.39 -8.95
N TYR A 244 -10.48 3.24 -10.02
CA TYR A 244 -10.22 4.32 -10.97
C TYR A 244 -11.50 4.83 -11.64
N PHE A 245 -12.34 3.93 -12.15
CA PHE A 245 -13.61 4.34 -12.75
C PHE A 245 -14.54 4.96 -11.71
N TYR A 246 -14.68 4.34 -10.54
CA TYR A 246 -15.56 4.83 -9.48
C TYR A 246 -15.16 6.22 -8.99
N ASP A 247 -13.87 6.48 -8.79
CA ASP A 247 -13.36 7.79 -8.37
C ASP A 247 -13.60 8.87 -9.45
N ILE A 248 -13.46 8.53 -10.74
CA ILE A 248 -13.75 9.46 -11.84
C ILE A 248 -15.24 9.85 -11.89
N TYR A 249 -16.15 8.91 -11.62
CA TYR A 249 -17.58 9.14 -11.72
C TYR A 249 -18.20 9.84 -10.51
N HIS A 250 -17.57 9.80 -9.33
CA HIS A 250 -18.12 10.38 -8.10
C HIS A 250 -17.44 11.70 -7.73
N ASP A 251 -16.29 11.64 -7.03
CA ASP A 251 -15.75 12.82 -6.35
C ASP A 251 -14.34 13.24 -6.82
N ASN A 252 -13.68 12.44 -7.68
CA ASN A 252 -12.28 12.62 -8.11
C ASN A 252 -11.31 12.90 -6.95
N LYS A 253 -11.62 12.41 -5.74
CA LYS A 253 -10.84 12.72 -4.52
C LYS A 253 -9.45 12.11 -4.60
N LEU A 254 -9.35 10.89 -5.11
CA LEU A 254 -8.06 10.19 -5.24
C LEU A 254 -7.24 10.71 -6.43
N MET A 255 -7.89 11.37 -7.38
CA MET A 255 -7.25 12.01 -8.52
C MET A 255 -6.60 13.36 -8.18
N LYS A 256 -7.08 14.07 -7.16
CA LYS A 256 -6.54 15.38 -6.75
C LYS A 256 -5.15 15.26 -6.09
N PRO A 257 -4.25 16.24 -6.33
CA PRO A 257 -2.95 16.31 -5.66
C PRO A 257 -3.10 16.75 -4.21
N THR A 258 -2.29 16.17 -3.32
CA THR A 258 -2.36 16.41 -1.87
C THR A 258 -1.82 17.78 -1.49
N LEU A 259 -0.77 18.24 -2.18
CA LEU A 259 -0.19 19.58 -1.97
C LEU A 259 -1.15 20.74 -2.29
N LYS A 260 -2.28 20.48 -2.98
CA LYS A 260 -3.32 21.49 -3.22
C LYS A 260 -4.52 21.38 -2.28
N LEU A 261 -4.62 20.33 -1.46
CA LEU A 261 -5.75 20.17 -0.54
C LEU A 261 -5.71 21.19 0.60
N SER A 262 -4.52 21.53 1.11
CA SER A 262 -4.35 22.63 2.08
C SER A 262 -4.74 24.00 1.49
N GLU A 263 -4.61 24.17 0.18
CA GLU A 263 -5.08 25.37 -0.52
C GLU A 263 -6.59 25.31 -0.78
N TYR A 264 -7.14 24.12 -1.07
CA TYR A 264 -8.56 23.94 -1.38
C TYR A 264 -9.47 24.04 -0.16
N GLU A 265 -9.07 23.53 1.01
CA GLU A 265 -9.84 23.71 2.26
C GLU A 265 -9.88 25.19 2.66
N VAL A 266 -8.74 25.89 2.56
CA VAL A 266 -8.65 27.33 2.81
C VAL A 266 -9.47 28.14 1.79
N VAL A 267 -9.50 27.73 0.52
CA VAL A 267 -10.25 28.43 -0.54
C VAL A 267 -11.74 28.10 -0.49
N SER A 268 -12.15 26.87 -0.16
CA SER A 268 -13.58 26.52 -0.07
C SER A 268 -14.25 27.15 1.15
N GLU A 269 -13.55 27.26 2.29
CA GLU A 269 -14.06 28.04 3.43
C GLU A 269 -14.14 29.53 3.07
N GLN A 270 -13.16 30.08 2.34
CA GLN A 270 -13.19 31.48 1.90
C GLN A 270 -14.32 31.76 0.89
N GLU A 271 -14.60 30.84 -0.04
CA GLU A 271 -15.69 30.97 -1.01
C GLU A 271 -17.07 30.91 -0.33
N GLU A 272 -17.31 29.98 0.62
CA GLU A 272 -18.55 29.92 1.41
C GLU A 272 -18.74 31.17 2.30
N LEU A 273 -17.67 31.73 2.87
CA LEU A 273 -17.71 32.98 3.63
C LEU A 273 -18.01 34.21 2.76
N THR A 274 -17.52 34.25 1.51
CA THR A 274 -17.84 35.35 0.58
C THR A 274 -19.22 35.27 -0.04
N ASP A 275 -19.81 34.09 -0.20
CA ASP A 275 -21.16 33.94 -0.73
C ASP A 275 -22.21 34.30 0.34
N ASN A 276 -21.96 33.93 1.60
CA ASN A 276 -22.84 34.31 2.72
C ASN A 276 -22.79 35.80 3.10
N THR A 277 -21.77 36.54 2.68
CA THR A 277 -21.67 38.01 2.91
C THR A 277 -22.21 38.85 1.77
N ARG A 278 -22.61 38.25 0.64
CA ARG A 278 -23.23 38.95 -0.51
C ARG A 278 -24.77 38.89 -0.53
N VAL A 279 -25.38 38.15 0.40
CA VAL A 279 -26.83 37.97 0.49
C VAL A 279 -27.48 38.86 1.58
N ASP A 280 -26.67 39.61 2.34
CA ASP A 280 -27.11 40.65 3.29
C ASP A 280 -26.82 42.07 2.74
#